data_AF-A0A2I0J6L7-F1
#
_entry.id   AF-A0A2I0J6L7-F1
#
_cell.length_a   1.000
_cell.length_b   1.000
_cell.length_c   1.000
_cell.angle_alpha   90.00
_cell.angle_beta   90.00
_cell.angle_gamma   90.00
#
_symmetry.space_group_name_H-M   'P 1'
#
loop_
_entity.id
_entity.type
_entity.pdbx_description
1 polymer ?
#
loop_
_entity_poly.entity_id
_entity_poly.type
_entity_poly.pdbx_seq_one_letter_code
_entity_poly.pdbx_strand_id
1 'polypeptide(L)'
;GRLETTWTVLRKFGYDNDIKLSEDLIPSSSYRRGPDQSVELTNDAIDFLKGIFELFDGDNDGALRPQEIEDIFSTAPECPWNEAPYKDAAEKTALGGLSLDGFLSL
;
A
#
# COMPACT_ATOMS: atom_id res chain seq x y z
N GLY A 1 -9.39 24.46 -21.24
CA GLY A 1 -8.23 23.79 -20.61
C GLY A 1 -7.39 23.14 -21.68
N ARG A 2 -6.07 23.11 -21.53
CA ARG A 2 -5.18 22.40 -22.47
C ARG A 2 -5.21 20.92 -22.13
N LEU A 3 -5.80 20.08 -22.98
CA LEU A 3 -5.86 18.62 -22.80
C LEU A 3 -4.48 18.01 -22.51
N GLU A 4 -3.43 18.61 -23.07
CA GLU A 4 -2.02 18.25 -22.82
C GLU A 4 -1.62 18.27 -21.34
N THR A 5 -2.19 19.18 -20.52
CA THR A 5 -1.82 19.25 -19.10
C THR A 5 -2.39 18.09 -18.29
N THR A 6 -3.62 17.65 -18.60
CA THR A 6 -4.24 16.51 -17.92
C THR A 6 -3.53 15.21 -18.27
N TRP A 7 -3.24 14.98 -19.55
CA TRP A 7 -2.51 13.78 -19.98
C TRP A 7 -1.08 13.72 -19.44
N THR A 8 -0.43 14.87 -19.27
CA THR A 8 0.90 14.93 -18.63
C THR A 8 0.83 14.44 -17.18
N VAL A 9 -0.20 14.84 -16.43
CA VAL A 9 -0.39 14.38 -15.04
C VAL A 9 -0.70 12.88 -15.01
N LEU A 10 -1.64 12.41 -15.84
CA LEU A 10 -2.00 10.99 -15.90
C LEU A 10 -0.77 10.10 -16.19
N ARG A 11 0.03 10.46 -17.20
CA ARG A 11 1.27 9.73 -17.51
C ARG A 11 2.31 9.81 -16.40
N LYS A 12 2.42 10.95 -15.70
CA LYS A 12 3.33 11.08 -14.55
C LYS A 12 2.96 10.11 -13.41
N PHE A 13 1.67 9.84 -13.22
CA PHE A 13 1.17 8.87 -12.24
C PHE A 13 0.94 7.47 -12.83
N GLY A 14 1.45 7.21 -14.04
CA GLY A 14 1.50 5.86 -14.57
C GLY A 14 0.33 5.39 -15.41
N TYR A 15 -0.63 6.27 -15.71
CA TYR A 15 -1.75 5.92 -16.56
C TYR A 15 -1.37 5.94 -18.05
N ASP A 16 -1.83 4.93 -18.77
CA ASP A 16 -1.68 4.80 -20.22
C ASP A 16 -2.78 5.56 -21.00
N ASN A 17 -2.83 5.36 -22.32
CA ASN A 17 -3.83 6.01 -23.18
C ASN A 17 -5.25 5.45 -23.01
N ASP A 18 -5.38 4.28 -22.37
CA ASP A 18 -6.66 3.63 -22.05
C ASP A 18 -7.12 3.92 -20.61
N ILE A 19 -6.41 4.82 -19.90
CA ILE A 19 -6.68 5.18 -18.49
C ILE A 19 -6.58 3.95 -17.58
N LYS A 20 -5.58 3.11 -17.83
CA LYS A 20 -5.18 2.01 -16.96
C LYS A 20 -3.79 2.28 -16.43
N LEU A 21 -3.49 1.77 -15.23
CA LEU A 21 -2.11 1.73 -14.75
C LEU A 21 -1.28 0.90 -15.75
N SER A 22 -0.20 1.47 -16.24
CA SER A 22 0.72 0.81 -17.16
C SER A 22 1.24 -0.49 -16.55
N GLU A 23 1.30 -1.55 -17.35
CA GLU A 23 1.86 -2.84 -16.93
C GLU A 23 3.32 -2.72 -16.47
N ASP A 24 4.07 -1.72 -16.97
CA ASP A 24 5.45 -1.45 -16.55
C ASP A 24 5.56 -1.05 -15.06
N LEU A 25 4.48 -0.55 -14.46
CA LEU A 25 4.41 -0.15 -13.05
C LEU A 25 3.86 -1.24 -12.14
N ILE A 26 3.22 -2.25 -12.71
CA ILE A 26 2.79 -3.44 -11.98
C ILE A 26 3.98 -4.41 -12.03
N PRO A 27 4.65 -4.72 -10.91
CA PRO A 27 5.85 -5.54 -10.93
C PRO A 27 5.62 -6.89 -11.63
N SER A 28 6.02 -6.99 -12.89
CA SER A 28 5.76 -8.17 -13.72
C SER A 28 6.85 -9.21 -13.49
N SER A 29 6.82 -9.91 -12.35
CA SER A 29 7.58 -11.14 -11.98
C SER A 29 9.06 -11.26 -12.43
N SER A 30 9.71 -10.16 -12.82
CA SER A 30 11.02 -10.14 -13.49
C SER A 30 12.16 -10.21 -12.49
N TYR A 31 11.83 -10.08 -11.21
CA TYR A 31 12.73 -10.31 -10.11
C TYR A 31 13.03 -11.81 -9.99
N ARG A 32 14.10 -12.25 -10.67
CA ARG A 32 14.60 -13.62 -10.58
C ARG A 32 15.34 -13.80 -9.26
N ARG A 33 14.82 -14.71 -8.45
CA ARG A 33 15.38 -15.08 -7.16
C ARG A 33 16.04 -16.44 -7.21
N GLY A 34 17.19 -16.55 -6.54
CA GLY A 34 17.76 -17.84 -6.19
C GLY A 34 16.82 -18.60 -5.25
N PRO A 35 16.85 -19.95 -5.25
CA PRO A 35 16.01 -20.77 -4.35
C PRO A 35 16.21 -20.50 -2.86
N ASP A 36 17.35 -19.93 -2.48
CA ASP A 36 17.83 -19.68 -1.12
C ASP A 36 17.81 -18.20 -0.72
N GLN A 37 17.25 -17.31 -1.54
CA GLN A 37 17.23 -15.86 -1.29
C GLN A 37 15.90 -15.38 -0.71
N SER A 38 15.95 -14.45 0.28
CA SER A 38 14.80 -13.76 0.90
C SER A 38 14.68 -12.28 0.45
N VAL A 39 13.44 -11.74 0.40
CA VAL A 39 13.17 -10.32 0.06
C VAL A 39 12.83 -9.72 1.40
N GLU A 40 13.47 -8.61 1.72
CA GLU A 40 13.11 -7.79 2.86
C GLU A 40 12.94 -6.36 2.39
N LEU A 41 12.13 -5.61 3.12
CA LEU A 41 11.97 -4.18 2.88
C LEU A 41 13.27 -3.45 3.24
N THR A 42 13.61 -2.44 2.45
CA THR A 42 14.70 -1.53 2.80
C THR A 42 14.24 -0.58 3.90
N ASN A 43 15.18 0.08 4.58
CA ASN A 43 14.86 1.12 5.56
C ASN A 43 14.02 2.26 4.94
N ASP A 44 14.35 2.68 3.71
CA ASP A 44 13.58 3.71 2.99
C ASP A 44 12.12 3.28 2.76
N ALA A 45 11.88 2.00 2.43
CA ALA A 45 10.53 1.47 2.26
C ALA A 45 9.79 1.39 3.60
N ILE A 46 10.46 0.98 4.67
CA ILE A 46 9.90 0.96 6.03
C ILE A 46 9.51 2.36 6.48
N ASP A 47 10.38 3.36 6.27
CA ASP A 47 10.10 4.74 6.68
C ASP A 47 8.99 5.38 5.83
N PHE A 48 8.90 5.03 4.54
CA PHE A 48 7.75 5.40 3.72
C PHE A 48 6.44 4.83 4.28
N LEU A 49 6.43 3.54 4.63
CA LEU A 49 5.25 2.87 5.20
C LEU A 49 4.86 3.45 6.57
N LYS A 50 5.82 3.77 7.43
CA LYS A 50 5.55 4.52 8.69
C LYS A 50 4.89 5.86 8.42
N GLY A 51 5.38 6.60 7.42
CA GLY A 51 4.78 7.88 7.02
C GLY A 51 3.33 7.72 6.53
N ILE A 52 3.03 6.63 5.81
CA ILE A 52 1.63 6.30 5.44
C ILE A 52 0.81 5.97 6.69
N PHE A 53 1.32 5.16 7.61
CA PHE A 53 0.63 4.85 8.86
C PHE A 53 0.26 6.12 9.63
N GLU A 54 1.24 6.99 9.89
CA GLU A 54 1.05 8.25 10.62
C GLU A 54 0.10 9.21 9.91
N LEU A 55 0.08 9.21 8.57
CA LEU A 55 -0.81 10.06 7.79
C LEU A 55 -2.28 9.67 7.94
N PHE A 56 -2.58 8.39 8.14
CA PHE A 56 -3.93 7.85 8.21
C PHE A 56 -4.40 7.50 9.63
N ASP A 57 -3.51 7.50 10.63
CA ASP A 57 -3.85 7.48 12.06
C ASP A 57 -4.46 8.84 12.47
N GLY A 58 -5.73 9.04 12.13
CA GLY A 58 -6.38 10.34 12.21
C GLY A 58 -6.61 10.83 13.64
N ASP A 59 -6.77 9.90 14.59
CA ASP A 59 -6.90 10.22 16.01
C ASP A 59 -5.60 10.09 16.80
N ASN A 60 -4.49 9.72 16.16
CA ASN A 60 -3.15 9.62 16.74
C ASN A 60 -3.12 8.70 17.98
N ASP A 61 -3.89 7.61 17.94
CA ASP A 61 -3.96 6.64 19.03
C ASP A 61 -2.91 5.50 18.87
N GLY A 62 -2.17 5.52 17.76
CA GLY A 62 -1.16 4.53 17.41
C GLY A 62 -1.74 3.24 16.84
N ALA A 63 -3.00 3.24 16.38
CA ALA A 63 -3.67 2.08 15.81
C ALA A 63 -4.68 2.44 14.71
N LEU A 64 -4.48 1.91 13.50
CA LEU A 64 -5.40 2.11 12.39
C LEU A 64 -6.70 1.32 12.59
N ARG A 65 -7.83 2.02 12.62
CA ARG A 65 -9.17 1.42 12.65
C ARG A 65 -9.57 0.91 11.28
N PRO A 66 -10.60 0.05 11.18
CA PRO A 66 -11.06 -0.47 9.89
C PRO A 66 -11.36 0.60 8.83
N GLN A 67 -11.90 1.77 9.24
CA GLN A 67 -12.16 2.87 8.32
C GLN A 67 -10.88 3.52 7.78
N GLU A 68 -9.85 3.66 8.63
CA GLU A 68 -8.56 4.26 8.21
C GLU A 68 -7.80 3.32 7.28
N ILE A 69 -7.93 2.01 7.48
CA ILE A 69 -7.42 0.99 6.53
C ILE A 69 -8.16 1.09 5.19
N GLU A 70 -9.49 1.25 5.20
CA GLU A 70 -10.26 1.47 3.96
C GLU A 70 -9.79 2.74 3.23
N ASP A 71 -9.51 3.81 3.97
CA ASP A 71 -9.03 5.08 3.40
C ASP A 71 -7.63 4.94 2.79
N ILE A 72 -6.71 4.19 3.42
CA ILE A 72 -5.36 3.88 2.88
C ILE A 72 -5.47 3.23 1.49
N PHE A 73 -6.37 2.26 1.33
CA PHE A 73 -6.53 1.51 0.09
C PHE A 73 -7.60 2.06 -0.85
N SER A 74 -8.18 3.23 -0.56
CA SER A 74 -9.23 3.86 -1.39
C SER A 74 -8.82 4.16 -2.83
N THR A 75 -7.50 4.28 -3.07
CA THR A 75 -6.92 4.49 -4.41
C THR A 75 -6.39 3.21 -5.05
N ALA A 76 -6.50 2.07 -4.36
CA ALA A 76 -6.17 0.75 -4.87
C ALA A 76 -7.44 0.05 -5.38
N PRO A 77 -7.31 -0.98 -6.24
CA PRO A 77 -8.46 -1.77 -6.69
C PRO A 77 -9.18 -2.51 -5.55
N GLU A 78 -8.43 -2.93 -4.53
CA GLU A 78 -8.94 -3.63 -3.35
C GLU A 78 -7.95 -3.54 -2.18
N CYS A 79 -8.41 -3.86 -0.97
CA CYS A 79 -7.53 -4.04 0.19
C CYS A 79 -6.87 -5.43 0.14
N PRO A 80 -5.53 -5.52 0.12
CA PRO A 80 -4.80 -6.78 -0.03
C PRO A 80 -4.94 -7.72 1.18
N TRP A 81 -5.46 -7.23 2.32
CA TRP A 81 -5.51 -7.97 3.58
C TRP A 81 -6.87 -8.58 3.89
N ASN A 82 -7.86 -8.46 3.00
CA ASN A 82 -9.22 -8.94 3.28
C ASN A 82 -9.38 -10.47 3.24
N GLU A 83 -8.44 -11.18 2.61
CA GLU A 83 -8.48 -12.63 2.39
C GLU A 83 -7.33 -13.37 3.08
N ALA A 84 -7.45 -14.70 3.17
CA ALA A 84 -6.36 -15.54 3.66
C ALA A 84 -5.15 -15.47 2.69
N PRO A 85 -3.91 -15.47 3.20
CA PRO A 85 -3.52 -15.72 4.60
C PRO A 85 -3.56 -14.48 5.52
N TYR A 86 -3.85 -13.28 4.99
CA TYR A 86 -3.58 -12.01 5.68
C TYR A 86 -4.68 -11.53 6.63
N LYS A 87 -5.94 -11.90 6.39
CA LYS A 87 -7.13 -11.43 7.13
C LYS A 87 -7.00 -11.40 8.65
N ASP A 88 -6.28 -12.36 9.20
CA ASP A 88 -6.08 -12.53 10.64
C ASP A 88 -4.58 -12.77 10.98
N ALA A 89 -3.66 -12.33 10.11
CA ALA A 89 -2.23 -12.58 10.26
C ALA A 89 -1.54 -11.64 11.27
N ALA A 90 -2.07 -10.45 11.50
CA ALA A 90 -1.54 -9.47 12.43
C ALA A 90 -2.40 -9.33 13.69
N GLU A 91 -1.74 -9.10 14.82
CA GLU A 91 -2.40 -8.81 16.09
C GLU A 91 -3.15 -7.46 16.01
N LYS A 92 -4.33 -7.41 16.62
CA LYS A 92 -5.13 -6.19 16.76
C LYS A 92 -5.11 -5.72 18.20
N THR A 93 -5.17 -4.41 18.41
CA THR A 93 -5.29 -3.82 19.75
C THR A 93 -6.60 -4.24 20.42
N ALA A 94 -6.74 -3.95 21.72
CA ALA A 94 -7.96 -4.24 22.47
C ALA A 94 -9.22 -3.57 21.89
N LEU A 95 -9.05 -2.49 21.10
CA LEU A 95 -10.11 -1.78 20.40
C LEU A 95 -10.33 -2.26 18.96
N GLY A 96 -9.59 -3.29 18.53
CA GLY A 96 -9.68 -3.86 17.18
C GLY A 96 -8.92 -3.11 16.09
N GLY A 97 -8.07 -2.14 16.47
CA GLY A 97 -7.20 -1.41 15.53
C GLY A 97 -5.90 -2.16 15.23
N LEU A 98 -5.25 -1.82 14.12
CA LEU A 98 -3.97 -2.38 13.69
C LEU A 98 -2.83 -1.47 14.15
N SER A 99 -1.95 -1.96 15.01
CA SER A 99 -0.79 -1.20 15.47
C SER A 99 0.24 -0.98 14.36
N LEU A 100 1.18 -0.06 14.56
CA LEU A 100 2.29 0.16 13.61
C LEU A 100 3.10 -1.12 13.36
N ASP A 101 3.41 -1.88 14.41
CA ASP A 101 4.13 -3.15 14.27
C ASP A 101 3.31 -4.19 13.49
N GLY A 102 1.98 -4.23 13.72
CA GLY A 102 1.07 -5.08 12.95
C GLY A 102 1.02 -4.69 11.48
N PHE A 103 0.94 -3.38 11.20
CA PHE A 103 0.93 -2.82 9.84
C PHE A 103 2.21 -3.15 9.05
N LEU A 104 3.38 -3.09 9.70
CA LEU A 104 4.66 -3.44 9.06
C LEU A 104 4.90 -4.95 8.95
N SER A 105 4.09 -5.78 9.62
CA SER A 105 4.20 -7.25 9.61
C SER A 105 3.26 -7.94 8.62
N LEU A 106 2.29 -7.21 8.04
CA LEU A 106 1.39 -7.69 6.98
C LEU A 106 2.05 -7.60 5.59
#